data_AF-A0A0R1RAW8-F1
#
_entry.id   AF-A0A0R1RAW8-F1
#
_cell.length_a   1.000
_cell.length_b   1.000
_cell.length_c   1.000
_cell.angle_alpha   90.00
_cell.angle_beta   90.00
_cell.angle_gamma   90.00
#
_symmetry.space_group_name_H-M   'P 1'
#
loop_
_entity.id
_entity.type
_entity.pdbx_description
1 polymer ?
#
loop_
_entity_poly.entity_id
_entity_poly.type
_entity_poly.pdbx_seq_one_letter_code
_entity_poly.pdbx_strand_id
1 'polypeptide(L)'
;MEPKNHHEILLKELLKVMSNRMEILAESRQAHSQLATLKHQESVGVQAGTETVTIEPRYGNEMTYLTNKCAQLDMILEAMDASED
;
A
#
# COMPACT_ATOMS: atom_id res chain seq x y z
N MET A 1 -36.51 -13.96 22.84
CA MET A 1 -35.47 -13.75 21.82
C MET A 1 -35.44 -12.24 21.59
N GLU A 2 -34.51 -11.52 22.21
CA GLU A 2 -34.48 -10.05 22.08
C GLU A 2 -34.16 -9.67 20.63
N PRO A 3 -34.89 -8.71 20.03
CA PRO A 3 -34.49 -8.17 18.74
C PRO A 3 -33.17 -7.43 18.96
N LYS A 4 -32.08 -7.97 18.41
CA LYS A 4 -30.79 -7.25 18.34
C LYS A 4 -31.08 -5.86 17.78
N ASN A 5 -30.76 -4.84 18.57
CA ASN A 5 -31.07 -3.46 18.24
C ASN A 5 -30.43 -3.13 16.88
N HIS A 6 -31.23 -2.82 15.87
CA HIS A 6 -30.77 -2.67 14.48
C HIS A 6 -29.63 -1.64 14.36
N HIS A 7 -29.64 -0.62 15.23
CA HIS A 7 -28.55 0.36 15.38
C HIS A 7 -27.21 -0.27 15.80
N GLU A 8 -27.23 -1.26 16.70
CA GLU A 8 -26.03 -1.94 17.18
C GLU A 8 -25.38 -2.79 16.07
N ILE A 9 -26.21 -3.35 15.17
CA ILE A 9 -25.74 -4.12 14.02
C ILE A 9 -25.02 -3.19 13.02
N LEU A 10 -25.67 -2.08 12.65
CA LEU A 10 -25.09 -1.09 11.73
C LEU A 10 -23.78 -0.50 12.28
N LEU A 11 -23.71 -0.21 13.58
CA LEU A 11 -22.48 0.29 14.21
C LEU A 11 -21.33 -0.74 14.15
N LYS A 12 -21.62 -2.03 14.35
CA LYS A 12 -20.62 -3.11 14.25
C LYS A 12 -20.10 -3.29 12.82
N GLU A 13 -20.98 -3.18 11.83
CA GLU A 13 -20.60 -3.25 10.41
C GLU A 13 -19.72 -2.06 10.00
N LEU A 14 -20.10 -0.84 10.41
CA LEU A 14 -19.31 0.36 10.15
C LEU A 14 -17.92 0.27 10.79
N LEU A 15 -17.83 -0.13 12.05
CA LEU A 15 -16.55 -0.31 12.74
C LEU A 15 -15.64 -1.34 12.04
N LYS A 16 -16.23 -2.41 11.51
CA LYS A 16 -15.48 -3.44 10.77
C LYS A 16 -14.91 -2.88 9.47
N VAL A 17 -15.71 -2.12 8.70
CA VAL A 17 -15.25 -1.49 7.45
C VAL A 17 -14.14 -0.49 7.74
N MET A 18 -14.33 0.38 8.75
CA MET A 18 -13.32 1.37 9.15
C MET A 18 -12.01 0.73 9.63
N SER A 19 -12.08 -0.35 10.41
CA SER A 19 -10.88 -1.09 10.86
C SER A 19 -10.12 -1.66 9.67
N ASN A 20 -10.83 -2.32 8.74
CA ASN A 20 -10.22 -2.87 7.54
C ASN A 20 -9.55 -1.78 6.69
N ARG A 21 -10.23 -0.64 6.47
CA ARG A 21 -9.66 0.50 5.74
C ARG A 21 -8.39 1.03 6.40
N MET A 22 -8.37 1.14 7.73
CA MET A 22 -7.19 1.58 8.48
C MET A 22 -6.01 0.60 8.36
N GLU A 23 -6.28 -0.70 8.40
CA GLU A 23 -5.26 -1.75 8.22
C GLU A 23 -4.64 -1.68 6.82
N ILE A 24 -5.46 -1.57 5.77
CA ILE A 24 -5.02 -1.44 4.38
C ILE A 24 -4.19 -0.15 4.19
N LEU A 25 -4.61 0.96 4.79
CA LEU A 25 -3.85 2.22 4.75
C LEU A 25 -2.48 2.09 5.42
N ALA A 26 -2.39 1.39 6.56
CA ALA A 26 -1.13 1.15 7.24
C ALA A 26 -0.19 0.30 6.38
N GLU A 27 -0.73 -0.77 5.78
CA GLU A 27 0.03 -1.65 4.89
C GLU A 27 0.49 -0.92 3.62
N SER A 28 -0.37 -0.10 3.00
CA SER A 28 -0.02 0.73 1.84
C SER A 28 1.16 1.66 2.17
N ARG A 29 1.07 2.43 3.27
CA ARG A 29 2.17 3.32 3.70
C ARG A 29 3.47 2.55 3.91
N GLN A 30 3.40 1.37 4.52
CA GLN A 30 4.57 0.54 4.75
C GLN A 30 5.19 0.06 3.43
N ALA A 31 4.37 -0.46 2.51
CA ALA A 31 4.83 -0.95 1.21
C ALA A 31 5.47 0.16 0.37
N HIS A 32 4.87 1.36 0.34
CA HIS A 32 5.43 2.51 -0.35
C HIS A 32 6.77 2.96 0.26
N SER A 33 6.89 2.95 1.59
CA SER A 33 8.13 3.30 2.29
C SER A 33 9.25 2.31 1.98
N GLN A 34 8.95 1.01 1.97
CA GLN A 34 9.90 -0.03 1.59
C GLN A 34 10.34 0.11 0.13
N LEU A 35 9.40 0.35 -0.78
CA LEU A 35 9.69 0.56 -2.20
C LEU A 35 10.58 1.80 -2.41
N ALA A 36 10.29 2.91 -1.72
CA ALA A 36 11.10 4.12 -1.77
C ALA A 36 12.52 3.88 -1.24
N THR A 37 12.66 3.09 -0.18
CA THR A 37 13.97 2.70 0.38
C THR A 37 14.78 1.89 -0.63
N LEU A 38 14.19 0.88 -1.28
CA LEU A 38 14.89 0.09 -2.30
C LEU A 38 15.28 0.93 -3.52
N LYS A 39 14.38 1.80 -3.99
CA LYS A 39 14.69 2.77 -5.07
C LYS A 39 15.88 3.63 -4.70
N HIS A 40 15.92 4.12 -3.47
CA HIS A 40 17.04 4.91 -2.99
C HIS A 40 18.33 4.10 -2.94
N GLN A 41 18.31 2.90 -2.33
CA GLN A 41 19.48 2.03 -2.22
C GLN A 41 20.06 1.64 -3.59
N GLU A 42 19.21 1.40 -4.58
CA GLU A 42 19.64 1.12 -5.96
C GLU A 42 20.31 2.34 -6.62
N SER A 43 19.90 3.55 -6.24
CA SER A 43 20.45 4.81 -6.76
C SER A 43 21.73 5.32 -6.06
N VAL A 44 22.01 4.89 -4.82
CA VAL A 44 23.13 5.41 -3.98
C VAL A 44 24.52 5.20 -4.61
N GLY A 45 24.66 4.27 -5.57
CA GLY A 45 25.90 4.03 -6.31
C GLY A 45 26.02 4.80 -7.63
N VAL A 46 25.01 5.56 -8.04
CA VAL A 46 24.96 6.27 -9.32
C VAL A 46 25.40 7.71 -9.11
N GLN A 47 26.69 7.98 -9.33
CA GLN A 47 27.16 9.37 -9.40
C GLN A 47 26.84 9.95 -10.77
N ALA A 48 26.36 11.20 -10.79
CA ALA A 48 26.20 11.94 -12.03
C ALA A 48 27.59 12.17 -12.65
N GLY A 49 27.82 11.60 -13.82
CA GLY A 49 29.07 11.71 -14.56
C GLY A 49 28.80 11.68 -16.06
N THR A 50 29.83 12.00 -16.86
CA THR A 50 29.78 11.93 -18.32
C THR A 50 29.96 10.52 -18.87
N GLU A 51 30.24 9.56 -17.99
CA GLU A 51 30.50 8.17 -18.34
C GLU A 51 29.22 7.34 -18.31
N THR A 52 29.14 6.37 -19.23
CA THR A 52 28.07 5.36 -19.18
C THR A 52 28.41 4.35 -18.09
N VAL A 53 27.66 4.39 -17.00
CA VAL A 53 27.75 3.37 -15.94
C VAL A 53 26.69 2.29 -16.17
N THR A 54 27.09 1.03 -16.04
CA THR A 54 26.14 -0.08 -16.04
C THR A 54 25.65 -0.29 -14.62
N ILE A 55 24.34 -0.14 -14.41
CA ILE A 55 23.70 -0.43 -13.13
C ILE A 55 23.23 -1.88 -13.17
N GLU A 56 23.82 -2.73 -12.35
CA GLU A 56 23.28 -4.08 -12.13
C GLU A 56 22.12 -3.99 -11.13
N PRO A 57 20.90 -4.36 -11.54
CA PRO A 57 19.73 -4.28 -10.67
C PRO A 57 19.88 -5.30 -9.53
N ARG A 58 19.85 -4.82 -8.28
CA ARG A 58 20.05 -5.66 -7.09
C ARG A 58 18.75 -6.05 -6.43
N TYR A 59 17.74 -5.19 -6.56
CA TYR A 59 16.47 -5.32 -5.86
C TYR A 59 15.28 -5.46 -6.83
N GLY A 60 15.52 -5.68 -8.13
CA GLY A 60 14.49 -5.66 -9.16
C GLY A 60 13.28 -6.57 -8.88
N ASN A 61 13.52 -7.77 -8.37
CA ASN A 61 12.42 -8.70 -8.01
C ASN A 61 11.58 -8.16 -6.85
N GLU A 62 12.23 -7.68 -5.79
CA GLU A 62 11.57 -7.15 -4.59
C GLU A 62 10.83 -5.85 -4.89
N MET A 63 11.42 -4.98 -5.71
CA MET A 63 10.79 -3.74 -6.18
C MET A 63 9.60 -4.01 -7.09
N THR A 64 9.67 -5.03 -7.94
CA THR A 64 8.53 -5.46 -8.77
C THR A 64 7.38 -5.96 -7.90
N TYR A 65 7.68 -6.81 -6.91
CA TYR A 65 6.69 -7.27 -5.95
C TYR A 65 6.04 -6.11 -5.18
N LEU A 66 6.85 -5.20 -4.62
CA LEU A 66 6.35 -4.05 -3.86
C LEU A 66 5.57 -3.07 -4.74
N THR A 67 5.97 -2.88 -6.01
CA THR A 67 5.21 -2.06 -6.97
C THR A 67 3.83 -2.64 -7.21
N ASN A 68 3.75 -3.95 -7.48
CA ASN A 68 2.46 -4.63 -7.67
C ASN A 68 1.61 -4.61 -6.40
N LYS A 69 2.23 -4.71 -5.23
CA LYS A 69 1.55 -4.64 -3.94
C LYS A 69 0.97 -3.25 -3.68
N CYS A 70 1.73 -2.18 -3.93
CA CYS A 70 1.24 -0.80 -3.81
C CYS A 70 0.03 -0.59 -4.72
N ALA A 71 0.14 -0.95 -6.00
CA ALA A 71 -0.95 -0.79 -6.97
C ALA A 71 -2.23 -1.55 -6.57
N GLN A 72 -2.10 -2.74 -5.98
CA GLN A 72 -3.25 -3.50 -5.47
C GLN A 72 -3.90 -2.81 -4.26
N LEU A 73 -3.11 -2.31 -3.32
CA LEU A 73 -3.62 -1.63 -2.12
C LEU A 73 -4.30 -0.30 -2.49
N ASP A 74 -3.71 0.46 -3.42
CA ASP A 74 -4.29 1.71 -3.92
C ASP A 74 -5.64 1.45 -4.60
N MET A 75 -5.72 0.42 -5.46
CA MET A 75 -6.97 0.02 -6.10
C MET A 75 -8.05 -0.36 -5.09
N ILE A 76 -7.70 -1.07 -4.02
CA ILE A 76 -8.66 -1.43 -2.97
C ILE A 76 -9.16 -0.18 -2.24
N LEU A 77 -8.26 0.74 -1.91
CA LEU A 77 -8.62 2.00 -1.25
C LEU A 77 -9.53 2.87 -2.13
N GLU A 78 -9.21 2.98 -3.42
CA GLU A 78 -10.06 3.67 -4.40
C GLU A 78 -11.46 3.03 -4.50
N ALA A 79 -11.54 1.70 -4.53
CA ALA A 79 -12.81 1.00 -4.56
C ALA A 79 -13.62 1.18 -3.27
N MET A 80 -12.96 1.26 -2.10
CA MET A 80 -13.61 1.59 -0.84
C MET A 80 -14.16 3.01 -0.85
N ASP A 81 -13.36 3.99 -1.26
CA ASP A 81 -13.78 5.39 -1.32
C ASP A 81 -14.94 5.59 -2.31
N ALA A 82 -14.93 4.91 -3.46
CA ALA A 82 -16.03 4.92 -4.43
C ALA A 82 -17.31 4.21 -3.95
N SER A 83 -17.22 3.40 -2.88
CA SER A 83 -18.38 2.73 -2.26
C SER A 83 -18.97 3.49 -1.06
N GLU A 84 -18.26 4.51 -0.57
CA GLU A 84 -18.68 5.39 0.52
C GLU A 84 -19.45 6.63 0.02
N ASP A 85 -19.41 6.91 -1.30
CA ASP A 85 -20.21 7.91 -2.03
C ASP A 85 -21.58 7.33 -2.46
#